data_AF-A0A7W0RDP6-F1
#
_entry.id   AF-A0A7W0RDP6-F1
#
_cell.length_a   1.000
_cell.length_b   1.000
_cell.length_c   1.000
_cell.angle_alpha   90.00
_cell.angle_beta   90.00
_cell.angle_gamma   90.00
#
_symmetry.space_group_name_H-M   'P 1'
#
loop_
_entity.id
_entity.type
_entity.pdbx_description
1 polymer ?
#
loop_
_entity_poly.entity_id
_entity_poly.type
_entity_poly.pdbx_seq_one_letter_code
_entity_poly.pdbx_strand_id
1 'polypeptide(L)'
;MFAIPVLALGACGGDSDKDKITEIIEESSTKPEKTCENITKDLLKQLGGEETCKKAAKGAPKQSDVKVNSVKVDGDKATAKVTSKVDGKEQGKDQPVNFVKEDGDWKIATPG
;
A
#
# COMPACT_ATOMS: atom_id res chain seq x y z
N MET A 1 -12.20 10.36 44.41
CA MET A 1 -10.93 10.58 43.69
C MET A 1 -10.95 9.65 42.48
N PHE A 2 -11.01 10.27 41.29
CA PHE A 2 -10.97 9.77 39.92
C PHE A 2 -11.16 8.27 39.62
N ALA A 3 -12.33 7.96 39.03
CA ALA A 3 -12.52 6.79 38.17
C ALA A 3 -11.57 6.93 36.96
N ILE A 4 -10.75 5.92 36.71
CA ILE A 4 -9.85 5.85 35.56
C ILE A 4 -10.67 5.19 34.43
N PRO A 5 -11.12 5.92 33.40
CA PRO A 5 -11.61 5.28 32.20
C PRO A 5 -10.41 4.59 31.55
N VAL A 6 -10.43 3.26 31.53
CA VAL A 6 -9.52 2.47 30.71
C VAL A 6 -9.89 2.80 29.26
N LEU A 7 -9.20 3.79 28.69
CA LEU A 7 -9.19 4.05 27.27
C LEU A 7 -8.53 2.83 26.62
N ALA A 8 -9.35 1.86 26.26
CA ALA A 8 -9.03 0.82 25.30
C ALA A 8 -8.81 1.48 23.92
N LEU A 9 -7.69 2.17 23.75
CA LEU A 9 -7.25 2.69 22.46
C LEU A 9 -6.42 1.61 21.78
N GLY A 10 -7.12 0.67 21.15
CA GLY A 10 -6.81 0.20 19.79
C GLY A 10 -5.38 -0.24 19.45
N ALA A 11 -4.58 -0.73 20.38
CA ALA A 11 -3.27 -1.33 20.07
C ALA A 11 -3.36 -2.74 19.44
N CYS A 12 -4.45 -3.05 18.75
CA CYS A 12 -4.65 -4.28 17.97
C CYS A 12 -4.71 -3.97 16.47
N GLY A 13 -3.72 -3.25 15.93
CA GLY A 13 -3.51 -3.12 14.46
C GLY A 13 -2.84 -4.36 13.83
N GLY A 14 -3.01 -5.54 14.44
CA GLY A 14 -2.16 -6.70 14.20
C GLY A 14 -2.49 -7.53 12.97
N ASP A 15 -3.77 -7.64 12.62
CA ASP A 15 -4.24 -8.50 11.52
C ASP A 15 -5.03 -7.70 10.47
N SER A 16 -6.04 -6.92 10.87
CA SER A 16 -6.86 -6.17 9.90
C SER A 16 -6.08 -5.15 9.05
N ASP A 17 -5.08 -4.48 9.63
CA ASP A 17 -4.27 -3.52 8.85
C ASP A 17 -3.34 -4.24 7.85
N LYS A 18 -2.79 -5.40 8.22
CA LYS A 18 -1.95 -6.20 7.32
C LYS A 18 -2.76 -6.77 6.16
N ASP A 19 -3.97 -7.24 6.45
CA ASP A 19 -4.90 -7.75 5.43
C ASP A 19 -5.27 -6.65 4.43
N LYS A 20 -5.62 -5.46 4.93
CA LYS A 20 -5.90 -4.28 4.07
C LYS A 20 -4.71 -3.88 3.21
N ILE A 21 -3.51 -3.85 3.78
CA ILE A 21 -2.29 -3.51 3.02
C ILE A 21 -2.02 -4.56 1.93
N THR A 22 -2.20 -5.84 2.26
CA THR A 22 -2.05 -6.94 1.29
C THR A 22 -3.09 -6.83 0.18
N GLU A 23 -4.34 -6.56 0.51
CA GLU A 23 -5.43 -6.36 -0.45
C GLU A 23 -5.16 -5.17 -1.37
N ILE A 24 -4.66 -4.03 -0.85
CA ILE A 24 -4.27 -2.88 -1.67
C ILE A 24 -3.17 -3.24 -2.66
N ILE A 25 -2.19 -4.07 -2.25
CA ILE A 25 -1.09 -4.52 -3.12
C ILE A 25 -1.61 -5.44 -4.22
N GLU A 26 -2.44 -6.43 -3.85
CA GLU A 26 -3.04 -7.37 -4.80
C GLU A 26 -3.97 -6.66 -5.80
N GLU A 27 -4.82 -5.76 -5.32
CA GLU A 27 -5.68 -4.96 -6.19
C GLU A 27 -4.86 -4.04 -7.10
N SER A 28 -3.81 -3.40 -6.58
CA SER A 28 -2.91 -2.57 -7.38
C SER A 28 -2.19 -3.36 -8.47
N SER A 29 -1.80 -4.61 -8.19
CA SER A 29 -1.12 -5.47 -9.16
C SER A 29 -2.04 -5.92 -10.30
N THR A 30 -3.33 -6.17 -9.98
CA THR A 30 -4.33 -6.65 -10.95
C THR A 30 -5.01 -5.51 -11.72
N LYS A 31 -5.12 -4.32 -11.09
CA LYS A 31 -5.73 -3.12 -11.63
C LYS A 31 -4.80 -1.90 -11.41
N PRO A 32 -3.76 -1.73 -12.23
CA PRO A 32 -2.83 -0.61 -12.12
C PRO A 32 -3.53 0.76 -12.11
N GLU A 33 -4.66 0.89 -12.80
CA GLU A 33 -5.48 2.10 -12.83
C GLU A 33 -6.12 2.46 -11.49
N LYS A 34 -6.36 1.46 -10.62
CA LYS A 34 -6.92 1.65 -9.27
C LYS A 34 -5.87 2.07 -8.26
N THR A 35 -4.60 1.77 -8.52
CA THR A 35 -3.49 2.27 -7.69
C THR A 35 -3.51 3.79 -7.61
N CYS A 36 -3.90 4.48 -8.68
CA CYS A 36 -4.02 5.94 -8.71
C CYS A 36 -5.10 6.50 -7.78
N GLU A 37 -6.11 5.71 -7.41
CA GLU A 37 -7.16 6.06 -6.43
C GLU A 37 -6.70 5.78 -4.99
N ASN A 38 -5.77 4.84 -4.81
CA ASN A 38 -5.27 4.35 -3.51
C ASN A 38 -3.89 4.89 -3.12
N ILE A 39 -3.41 5.95 -3.79
CA ILE A 39 -2.15 6.63 -3.46
C ILE A 39 -2.41 7.92 -2.69
N THR A 40 -1.40 8.39 -1.95
CA THR A 40 -1.48 9.67 -1.25
C THR A 40 -1.70 10.82 -2.23
N LYS A 41 -2.37 11.88 -1.76
CA LYS A 41 -2.60 13.10 -2.57
C LYS A 41 -1.27 13.71 -3.03
N ASP A 42 -0.22 13.59 -2.22
CA ASP A 42 1.10 14.10 -2.54
C ASP A 42 1.79 13.26 -3.62
N LEU A 43 1.69 11.92 -3.55
CA LEU A 43 2.19 11.04 -4.60
C LEU A 43 1.42 11.26 -5.92
N LEU A 44 0.11 11.40 -5.85
CA LEU A 44 -0.73 11.70 -7.01
C LEU A 44 -0.29 13.01 -7.69
N LYS A 45 -0.01 14.06 -6.90
CA LYS A 45 0.53 15.33 -7.41
C LYS A 45 1.91 15.14 -8.05
N GLN A 46 2.80 14.37 -7.43
CA GLN A 46 4.12 14.07 -8.00
C GLN A 46 4.03 13.32 -9.33
N LEU A 47 3.05 12.43 -9.49
CA LEU A 47 2.78 11.72 -10.74
C LEU A 47 2.12 12.61 -11.82
N GLY A 48 1.90 13.89 -11.55
CA GLY A 48 1.26 14.82 -12.49
C GLY A 48 -0.27 14.74 -12.48
N GLY A 49 -0.87 14.25 -11.39
CA GLY A 49 -2.31 14.13 -11.20
C GLY A 49 -2.90 12.78 -11.62
N GLU A 50 -4.19 12.62 -11.34
CA GLU A 50 -4.93 11.36 -11.55
C GLU A 50 -4.99 10.92 -13.01
N GLU A 51 -5.22 11.86 -13.93
CA GLU A 51 -5.21 11.60 -15.38
C GLU A 51 -3.87 11.04 -15.86
N THR A 52 -2.77 11.66 -15.41
CA THR A 52 -1.40 11.25 -15.78
C THR A 52 -1.06 9.89 -15.18
N CYS A 53 -1.41 9.66 -13.91
CA CYS A 53 -1.25 8.37 -13.25
C CYS A 53 -2.03 7.26 -13.98
N LYS A 54 -3.32 7.47 -14.27
CA LYS A 54 -4.15 6.50 -15.01
C LYS A 54 -3.60 6.21 -16.40
N LYS A 55 -3.06 7.23 -17.09
CA LYS A 55 -2.43 7.06 -18.41
C LYS A 55 -1.14 6.23 -18.33
N ALA A 56 -0.30 6.48 -17.32
CA ALA A 56 0.90 5.68 -17.07
C ALA A 56 0.55 4.23 -16.69
N ALA A 57 -0.46 4.04 -15.84
CA ALA A 57 -0.96 2.74 -15.43
C ALA A 57 -1.47 1.88 -16.61
N LYS A 58 -2.16 2.49 -17.57
CA LYS A 58 -2.61 1.80 -18.81
C LYS A 58 -1.45 1.26 -19.65
N GLY A 59 -0.27 1.86 -19.57
CA GLY A 59 0.93 1.42 -20.27
C GLY A 59 1.81 0.47 -19.45
N ALA A 60 1.52 0.27 -18.17
CA ALA A 60 2.29 -0.59 -17.30
C ALA A 60 1.95 -2.07 -17.58
N PRO A 61 2.95 -2.97 -17.64
CA PRO A 61 2.69 -4.39 -17.72
C PRO A 61 1.96 -4.83 -16.44
N LYS A 62 0.87 -5.58 -16.62
CA LYS A 62 0.19 -6.22 -15.48
C LYS A 62 1.17 -7.17 -14.81
N GLN A 63 1.39 -6.99 -13.52
CA GLN A 63 2.18 -7.94 -12.75
C GLN A 63 1.26 -9.08 -12.34
N SER A 64 1.37 -10.22 -13.02
CA SER A 64 0.52 -11.38 -12.75
C SER A 64 0.83 -12.07 -11.43
N ASP A 65 1.98 -11.78 -10.82
CA ASP A 65 2.50 -12.49 -9.67
C ASP A 65 3.21 -11.51 -8.73
N VAL A 66 2.44 -10.77 -7.93
CA VAL A 66 2.97 -9.99 -6.80
C VAL A 66 2.77 -10.80 -5.53
N LYS A 67 3.85 -11.03 -4.79
CA LYS A 67 3.86 -11.73 -3.51
C LYS A 67 4.24 -10.77 -2.40
N VAL A 68 3.41 -10.70 -1.36
CA VAL A 68 3.73 -9.98 -0.13
C VAL A 68 4.53 -10.90 0.79
N ASN A 69 5.79 -10.54 1.07
CA ASN A 69 6.68 -11.34 1.92
C ASN A 69 6.56 -10.95 3.40
N SER A 70 6.38 -9.66 3.68
CA SER A 70 6.22 -9.16 5.04
C SER A 70 5.50 -7.82 5.04
N VAL A 71 4.65 -7.59 6.04
CA VAL A 71 4.06 -6.27 6.31
C VAL A 71 4.42 -5.87 7.73
N LYS A 72 5.02 -4.69 7.87
CA LYS A 72 5.29 -4.06 9.17
C LYS A 72 4.41 -2.83 9.32
N VAL A 73 3.61 -2.77 10.38
CA VAL A 73 2.76 -1.64 10.71
C VAL A 73 3.34 -0.95 11.94
N ASP A 74 3.60 0.34 11.82
CA ASP A 74 4.15 1.24 12.84
C ASP A 74 3.18 2.43 13.01
N GLY A 75 2.07 2.21 13.72
CA GLY A 75 1.01 3.23 13.92
C GLY A 75 0.32 3.60 12.61
N ASP A 76 0.43 4.86 12.20
CA ASP A 76 -0.15 5.39 10.96
C ASP A 76 0.77 5.21 9.73
N LYS A 77 1.84 4.42 9.86
CA LYS A 77 2.75 4.07 8.77
C LYS A 77 2.87 2.57 8.65
N ALA A 78 3.09 2.09 7.43
CA ALA A 78 3.43 0.70 7.22
C ALA A 78 4.41 0.52 6.07
N THR A 79 5.17 -0.57 6.12
CA THR A 79 6.08 -0.97 5.05
C THR A 79 5.81 -2.44 4.72
N ALA A 80 5.39 -2.70 3.49
CA ALA A 80 5.31 -4.03 2.93
C ALA A 80 6.57 -4.33 2.11
N LYS A 81 7.03 -5.58 2.14
CA LYS A 81 8.05 -6.08 1.22
C LYS A 81 7.35 -6.95 0.20
N VAL A 82 7.48 -6.60 -1.06
CA VAL A 82 6.85 -7.33 -2.16
C VAL A 82 7.89 -7.84 -3.13
N THR A 83 7.65 -9.02 -3.68
CA THR A 83 8.39 -9.51 -4.84
C THR A 83 7.41 -9.65 -5.99
N SER A 84 7.81 -9.18 -7.17
CA SER A 84 7.01 -9.34 -8.38
C SER A 84 7.69 -10.35 -9.31
N LYS A 85 6.90 -11.09 -10.09
CA LYS A 85 7.42 -11.81 -11.26
C LYS A 85 6.93 -11.13 -12.53
N VAL A 86 7.81 -11.04 -13.51
CA VAL A 86 7.47 -10.65 -14.88
C VAL A 86 7.94 -11.80 -15.78
N ASP A 87 7.05 -12.30 -16.62
CA ASP A 87 7.29 -13.47 -17.48
C ASP A 87 7.78 -14.71 -16.69
N GLY A 88 7.22 -14.92 -15.49
CA GLY A 88 7.58 -16.04 -14.61
C GLY A 88 8.93 -15.92 -13.90
N LYS A 89 9.69 -14.84 -14.14
CA LYS A 89 10.97 -14.58 -13.48
C LYS A 89 10.79 -13.59 -12.34
N GLU A 90 11.27 -14.00 -11.17
CA GLU A 90 11.28 -13.17 -9.97
C GLU A 90 12.19 -11.96 -10.16
N GLN A 91 11.62 -10.78 -10.00
CA GLN A 91 12.29 -9.50 -10.21
C GLN A 91 13.09 -9.14 -8.96
N GLY A 92 14.33 -9.63 -8.89
CA GLY A 92 15.33 -9.17 -7.92
C GLY A 92 14.94 -9.31 -6.44
N LYS A 93 15.43 -8.40 -5.61
CA LYS A 93 15.20 -8.37 -4.16
C LYS A 93 13.82 -7.78 -3.85
N ASP A 94 13.27 -8.17 -2.69
CA ASP A 94 12.09 -7.55 -2.06
C ASP A 94 12.09 -6.02 -2.21
N GLN A 95 11.08 -5.51 -2.91
CA GLN A 95 10.87 -4.08 -3.07
C GLN A 95 10.04 -3.56 -1.89
N PRO A 96 10.50 -2.52 -1.17
CA PRO A 96 9.71 -1.93 -0.10
C PRO A 96 8.59 -1.06 -0.69
N VAL A 97 7.36 -1.28 -0.24
CA VAL A 97 6.20 -0.43 -0.50
C VAL A 97 5.77 0.21 0.81
N ASN A 98 5.91 1.53 0.88
CA ASN A 98 5.49 2.34 2.00
C ASN A 98 4.02 2.74 1.89
N PHE A 99 3.34 2.71 3.03
CA PHE A 99 1.96 3.10 3.21
C PHE A 99 1.85 4.10 4.36
N VAL A 100 0.89 5.00 4.25
CA VAL A 100 0.50 5.92 5.32
C VAL A 100 -1.01 5.90 5.48
N LYS A 101 -1.48 6.07 6.71
CA LYS A 101 -2.90 6.21 7.00
C LYS A 101 -3.30 7.67 6.81
N GLU A 102 -4.16 7.94 5.83
CA GLU A 102 -4.76 9.24 5.57
C GLU A 102 -6.27 9.14 5.71
N ASP A 103 -6.87 10.04 6.49
CA ASP A 103 -8.33 10.11 6.67
C ASP A 103 -8.95 8.79 7.23
N GLY A 104 -8.14 7.94 7.87
CA GLY A 104 -8.55 6.63 8.40
C GLY A 104 -8.29 5.43 7.47
N ASP A 105 -7.88 5.70 6.22
CA ASP A 105 -7.63 4.71 5.18
C ASP A 105 -6.13 4.60 4.85
N TRP A 106 -5.67 3.37 4.56
CA TRP A 106 -4.29 3.14 4.14
C TRP A 106 -4.11 3.55 2.68
N LYS A 107 -3.06 4.33 2.41
CA LYS A 107 -2.70 4.77 1.07
C LYS A 107 -1.24 4.51 0.78
N ILE A 108 -0.95 4.20 -0.48
CA ILE A 108 0.41 3.99 -0.97
C ILE A 108 1.14 5.33 -0.99
N ALA A 109 2.28 5.40 -0.31
CA ALA A 109 3.06 6.61 -0.07
C ALA A 109 4.41 6.64 -0.79
N THR A 110 4.72 5.63 -1.62
CA THR A 110 6.04 5.45 -2.25
C THR A 110 6.40 6.54 -3.26
N PRO A 111 7.69 6.92 -3.40
CA PRO A 111 8.77 5.96 -3.65
C PRO A 111 9.67 5.75 -2.45
N GLY A 112 10.08 4.50 -2.24
CA GLY A 112 11.32 4.19 -1.53
C GLY A 112 12.52 4.45 -2.43
#